data_AF-A0A7S9LM52-F1
#
_entry.id   AF-A0A7S9LM52-F1
#
_cell.length_a   1.000
_cell.length_b   1.000
_cell.length_c   1.000
_cell.angle_alpha   90.00
_cell.angle_beta   90.00
_cell.angle_gamma   90.00
#
_symmetry.space_group_name_H-M   'P 1'
#
loop_
_entity.id
_entity.type
_entity.pdbx_description
1 polymer ?
#
loop_
_entity_poly.entity_id
_entity_poly.type
_entity_poly.pdbx_seq_one_letter_code
_entity_poly.pdbx_strand_id
1 'polypeptide(L)'
;MTNNLTMEVSGLQLRRTDEGWQYLSEGYATDPDTWCDATSTLGPFSGDGVNHLLDELAAAKAREAELTDTLEHIRGKSSCSDAWDLIDEVLPNAGA
;
A
#
# COMPACT_ATOMS: atom_id res chain seq x y z
N MET A 1 1.40 -18.43 -12.10
CA MET A 1 0.39 -17.51 -11.54
C MET A 1 1.05 -16.15 -11.50
N THR A 2 0.75 -15.28 -12.46
CA THR A 2 1.33 -13.93 -12.51
C THR A 2 0.66 -13.13 -11.40
N ASN A 3 1.38 -12.86 -10.31
CA ASN A 3 0.88 -11.96 -9.28
C ASN A 3 0.77 -10.58 -9.92
N ASN A 4 -0.46 -10.18 -10.26
CA ASN A 4 -0.76 -8.85 -10.79
C ASN A 4 -0.61 -7.83 -9.67
N LEU A 5 0.64 -7.50 -9.31
CA LEU A 5 0.94 -6.46 -8.35
C LEU A 5 0.67 -5.11 -9.03
N THR A 6 -0.22 -4.33 -8.44
CA THR A 6 -0.56 -2.98 -8.90
C THR A 6 -0.27 -1.99 -7.78
N MET A 7 0.25 -0.82 -8.12
CA MET A 7 0.40 0.29 -7.18
C MET A 7 0.10 1.63 -7.86
N GLU A 8 -0.35 2.60 -7.08
CA GLU A 8 -0.50 3.98 -7.53
C GLU A 8 0.62 4.85 -6.96
N VAL A 9 1.23 5.69 -7.78
CA VAL A 9 2.29 6.62 -7.37
C VAL A 9 1.93 8.01 -7.89
N SER A 10 1.55 8.92 -7.00
CA SER A 10 1.20 10.31 -7.33
C SER A 10 0.14 10.43 -8.45
N GLY A 11 -0.89 9.57 -8.42
CA GLY A 11 -1.93 9.49 -9.44
C GLY A 11 -1.58 8.63 -10.67
N LEU A 12 -0.34 8.18 -10.81
CA LEU A 12 0.08 7.27 -11.88
C LEU A 12 -0.19 5.81 -11.49
N GLN A 13 -0.95 5.09 -12.30
CA GLN A 13 -1.16 3.66 -12.10
C GLN A 13 0.01 2.85 -12.67
N LEU A 14 0.54 1.94 -11.85
CA LEU A 14 1.63 1.04 -12.19
C LEU A 14 1.19 -0.41 -12.00
N ARG A 15 1.67 -1.29 -12.88
CA ARG A 15 1.50 -2.74 -12.75
C ARG A 15 2.81 -3.47 -12.99
N ARG A 16 3.02 -4.55 -12.24
CA ARG A 16 4.12 -5.49 -12.47
C ARG A 16 3.68 -6.56 -13.46
N THR A 17 4.52 -6.78 -14.47
CA THR A 17 4.39 -7.87 -15.44
C THR A 17 5.69 -8.68 -15.47
N ASP A 18 5.68 -9.79 -16.20
CA ASP A 18 6.87 -10.63 -16.41
C ASP A 18 7.99 -9.87 -17.14
N GLU A 19 7.64 -8.87 -17.95
CA GLU A 19 8.59 -8.07 -18.73
C GLU A 19 9.16 -6.88 -17.96
N GLY A 20 8.52 -6.46 -16.87
CA GLY A 20 8.88 -5.22 -16.19
C GLY A 20 7.70 -4.53 -15.53
N TRP A 21 7.97 -3.35 -14.98
CA TRP A 21 6.94 -2.41 -14.56
C TRP A 21 6.39 -1.64 -15.75
N GLN A 22 5.07 -1.48 -15.78
CA GLN A 22 4.38 -0.68 -16.78
C GLN A 22 3.55 0.41 -16.10
N TYR A 23 3.46 1.58 -16.72
CA TYR A 23 2.57 2.66 -16.30
C TYR A 23 1.40 2.82 -17.26
N LEU A 24 0.24 3.24 -16.74
CA LEU A 24 -0.91 3.60 -17.55
C LEU A 24 -0.69 5.00 -18.11
N SER A 25 -0.46 5.09 -19.42
CA SER A 25 -0.50 6.34 -20.16
C SER A 25 -1.95 6.59 -20.56
N GLU A 26 -2.56 7.62 -19.99
CA GLU A 26 -3.87 8.09 -20.43
C GLU A 26 -3.76 8.55 -21.89
N GLY A 27 -4.64 8.03 -22.74
CA GLY A 27 -4.70 8.43 -24.14
C GLY A 27 -5.20 9.86 -24.29
N TYR A 28 -4.85 10.53 -25.39
CA TYR A 28 -5.35 11.88 -25.68
C TYR A 28 -6.43 11.85 -26.77
N ALA A 29 -7.54 12.53 -26.52
CA ALA A 29 -8.69 12.65 -27.43
C ALA A 29 -9.33 11.29 -27.81
N THR A 30 -9.00 10.74 -28.98
CA THR A 30 -9.53 9.46 -29.48
C THR A 30 -8.62 8.27 -29.21
N ASP A 31 -7.42 8.52 -28.69
CA ASP A 31 -6.48 7.44 -28.40
C ASP A 31 -6.87 6.72 -27.10
N PRO A 32 -6.86 5.38 -27.09
CA PRO A 32 -7.14 4.62 -25.89
C PRO A 32 -5.98 4.66 -24.89
N ASP A 33 -6.30 4.49 -23.61
CA ASP A 33 -5.29 4.32 -22.57
C ASP A 33 -4.40 3.12 -22.87
N THR A 34 -3.09 3.31 -22.70
CA THR A 34 -2.10 2.31 -23.08
C THR A 34 -1.12 2.07 -21.95
N TRP A 35 -0.78 0.80 -21.72
CA TRP A 35 0.27 0.42 -20.79
C TRP A 35 1.63 0.55 -21.45
N CYS A 36 2.45 1.44 -20.93
CA CYS A 36 3.78 1.74 -21.44
C CYS A 36 4.85 1.22 -20.49
N ASP A 37 6.00 0.82 -21.02
CA ASP A 37 7.14 0.39 -20.20
C ASP A 37 7.65 1.55 -19.32
N ALA A 38 7.70 1.36 -18.01
CA ALA A 38 8.15 2.36 -17.06
C ALA A 38 9.63 2.70 -17.21
N THR A 39 10.45 1.78 -17.75
CA THR A 39 11.88 2.05 -17.97
C THR A 39 12.11 3.11 -19.06
N SER A 40 11.14 3.30 -19.95
CA SER A 40 11.22 4.25 -21.07
C SER A 40 11.13 5.72 -20.64
N THR A 41 10.56 6.01 -19.47
CA THR A 41 10.25 7.39 -19.04
C THR A 41 11.31 7.98 -18.12
N LEU A 42 12.03 7.15 -17.37
CA LEU A 42 13.03 7.56 -16.39
C LEU A 42 14.43 7.54 -17.01
N GLY A 43 14.66 8.46 -17.95
CA GLY A 43 15.80 8.51 -18.87
C GLY A 43 17.24 8.45 -18.33
N PRO A 44 17.60 8.75 -17.06
CA PRO A 44 18.94 8.48 -16.55
C PRO A 44 19.10 7.10 -15.90
N PHE A 45 17.99 6.44 -15.54
CA PHE A 45 17.99 5.09 -14.96
C PHE A 45 17.75 4.05 -16.07
N SER A 46 18.56 4.08 -17.12
CA SER A 46 18.40 3.16 -18.25
C SER A 46 18.63 1.69 -17.83
N GLY A 47 17.71 0.80 -18.21
CA GLY A 47 17.79 -0.65 -17.94
C GLY A 47 17.01 -1.11 -16.70
N ASP A 48 17.56 -2.09 -15.97
CA ASP A 48 16.89 -2.73 -14.82
C ASP A 48 16.78 -1.84 -13.57
N GLY A 49 17.48 -0.70 -13.54
CA GLY A 49 17.50 0.19 -12.37
C GLY A 49 16.10 0.73 -12.02
N VAL A 50 15.29 1.07 -13.03
CA VAL A 50 13.90 1.50 -12.81
C VAL A 50 13.06 0.38 -12.24
N ASN A 51 13.20 -0.84 -12.77
CA ASN A 51 12.45 -1.99 -12.28
C ASN A 51 12.80 -2.28 -10.82
N HIS A 52 14.08 -2.25 -10.46
CA HIS A 52 14.54 -2.46 -9.09
C HIS A 52 14.02 -1.38 -8.13
N LEU A 53 14.05 -0.11 -8.53
CA LEU A 53 13.52 0.99 -7.72
C LEU A 53 12.01 0.84 -7.50
N LEU A 54 11.27 0.43 -8.52
CA LEU A 54 9.82 0.21 -8.41
C LEU A 54 9.50 -1.05 -7.59
N ASP A 55 10.33 -2.10 -7.67
CA ASP A 55 10.22 -3.28 -6.80
C ASP A 55 10.48 -2.89 -5.33
N GLU A 56 11.51 -2.09 -5.04
CA GLU A 56 11.77 -1.56 -3.68
C GLU A 56 10.64 -0.66 -3.18
N LEU A 57 10.12 0.22 -4.03
CA LEU A 57 8.99 1.08 -3.69
C LEU A 57 7.74 0.26 -3.34
N ALA A 58 7.45 -0.77 -4.13
CA ALA A 58 6.32 -1.65 -3.84
C ALA A 58 6.49 -2.38 -2.51
N ALA A 59 7.70 -2.89 -2.22
CA ALA A 59 8.02 -3.53 -0.94
C ALA A 59 7.88 -2.55 0.24
N ALA A 60 8.35 -1.31 0.08
CA ALA A 60 8.22 -0.28 1.10
C ALA A 60 6.75 0.06 1.40
N LYS A 61 5.91 0.21 0.36
CA LYS A 61 4.47 0.47 0.51
C LYS A 61 3.74 -0.70 1.18
N ALA A 62 4.08 -1.94 0.83
CA ALA A 62 3.50 -3.12 1.49
C ALA A 62 3.83 -3.12 2.99
N ARG A 63 5.09 -2.83 3.35
CA ARG A 63 5.52 -2.74 4.75
C ARG A 63 4.85 -1.59 5.51
N GLU A 64 4.64 -0.45 4.87
CA GLU A 64 3.92 0.68 5.46
C GLU A 64 2.46 0.32 5.74
N ALA A 65 1.79 -0.37 4.82
CA ALA A 65 0.43 -0.86 5.02
C ALA A 65 0.35 -1.85 6.20
N GLU A 66 1.27 -2.81 6.29
CA GLU A 66 1.36 -3.76 7.41
C GLU A 66 1.59 -3.05 8.76
N LEU A 67 2.47 -2.06 8.81
CA LEU A 67 2.72 -1.26 10.01
C LEU A 67 1.50 -0.45 10.42
N THR A 68 0.81 0.14 9.45
CA THR A 68 -0.42 0.91 9.69
C THR A 68 -1.51 0.00 10.27
N ASP A 69 -1.76 -1.15 9.65
CA ASP A 69 -2.72 -2.15 10.14
C ASP A 69 -2.38 -2.60 11.57
N THR A 70 -1.09 -2.86 11.84
CA THR A 70 -0.61 -3.21 13.18
C THR A 70 -0.87 -2.09 14.19
N LEU A 71 -0.61 -0.84 13.83
CA LEU A 71 -0.87 0.32 14.70
C LEU A 71 -2.36 0.52 14.95
N GLU A 72 -3.21 0.33 13.93
CA GLU A 72 -4.67 0.42 14.09
C GLU A 72 -5.21 -0.69 14.99
N HIS A 73 -4.70 -1.91 14.85
CA HIS A 73 -5.03 -3.03 15.74
C HIS A 73 -4.61 -2.76 17.19
N ILE A 74 -3.40 -2.24 17.40
CA ILE A 74 -2.93 -1.82 18.73
C ILE A 74 -3.80 -0.68 19.26
N ARG A 75 -4.13 0.33 18.45
CA ARG A 75 -5.00 1.45 18.84
C ARG A 75 -6.40 0.95 19.24
N GLY A 76 -6.96 0.01 18.49
CA GLY A 76 -8.23 -0.64 18.82
C GLY A 76 -8.19 -1.34 20.18
N LYS A 77 -7.13 -2.08 20.46
CA LYS A 77 -6.90 -2.71 21.78
C LYS A 77 -6.55 -1.71 22.89
N SER A 78 -6.03 -0.53 22.54
CA SER A 78 -5.65 0.54 23.47
C SER A 78 -6.78 1.53 23.71
N SER A 79 -7.97 1.34 23.11
CA SER A 79 -9.19 2.00 23.55
C SER A 79 -9.50 1.47 24.95
N CYS A 80 -8.94 2.13 25.97
CA CYS A 80 -9.08 1.79 27.37
C CYS A 80 -10.55 1.75 27.86
N SER A 81 -11.55 2.01 27.01
CA SER A 81 -12.95 1.70 27.32
C SER A 81 -13.12 0.23 27.72
N ASP A 82 -12.57 -0.69 26.94
CA ASP A 82 -12.75 -2.13 27.17
C ASP A 82 -11.99 -2.65 28.41
N ALA A 83 -10.93 -1.93 28.81
CA ALA A 83 -10.15 -2.28 30.01
C ALA A 83 -10.79 -1.76 31.30
N TRP A 84 -11.55 -0.65 31.24
CA TRP A 84 -12.29 -0.12 32.39
C TRP A 84 -13.63 -0.82 32.59
N ASP A 85 -14.27 -1.34 31.52
CA ASP A 85 -15.50 -2.14 31.61
C ASP A 85 -15.28 -3.45 32.39
N LEU A 86 -14.07 -4.02 32.36
CA LEU A 86 -13.68 -5.20 33.16
C LEU A 86 -13.41 -4.87 34.64
N ILE A 87 -13.19 -3.59 34.99
CA ILE A 87 -12.91 -3.17 36.37
C ILE A 87 -14.21 -2.97 37.17
N ASP A 88 -15.30 -2.55 36.50
CA ASP A 88 -16.63 -2.44 37.13
C ASP A 88 -17.26 -3.82 37.40
N GLU A 89 -16.83 -4.90 36.74
CA GLU A 89 -17.31 -6.27 37.01
C GLU A 89 -16.69 -6.90 38.27
N VAL A 90 -15.60 -6.32 38.80
CA VAL A 90 -14.82 -6.87 39.93
C VAL A 90 -15.15 -6.21 41.29
N LEU A 91 -15.85 -5.07 41.31
CA LEU A 91 -16.28 -4.42 42.55
C LEU A 91 -17.78 -4.64 42.78
N PRO A 92 -18.18 -5.64 43.58
CA PRO A 92 -19.57 -5.74 44.00
C PRO A 92 -19.89 -4.52 44.86
N ASN A 93 -20.81 -3.68 44.38
CA ASN A 93 -21.61 -2.71 45.14
C ASN A 93 -21.01 -2.29 46.49
N ALA A 94 -20.26 -1.20 46.52
CA ALA A 94 -20.17 -0.38 47.74
C ALA A 94 -21.53 0.31 47.95
N GLY A 95 -22.54 -0.48 48.27
CA GLY A 95 -23.85 -0.02 48.70
C GLY A 95 -23.81 0.30 50.18
N ALA A 96 -24.32 1.51 50.50
CA ALA A 96 -24.87 1.98 51.78
C ALA A 96 -23.97 1.98 53.02
#